data_AF-A0A7C7MVM5-F1
#
_entry.id   AF-A0A7C7MVM5-F1
#
_cell.length_a   1.000
_cell.length_b   1.000
_cell.length_c   1.000
_cell.angle_alpha   90.00
_cell.angle_beta   90.00
_cell.angle_gamma   90.00
#
_symmetry.space_group_name_H-M   'P 1'
#
loop_
_entity.id
_entity.type
_entity.pdbx_description
1 polymer ?
#
loop_
_entity_poly.entity_id
_entity_poly.type
_entity_poly.pdbx_seq_one_letter_code
_entity_poly.pdbx_strand_id
1 'polypeptide(L)'
;MAQIYERQKGDSEKITEQLVEIKEYSNEILVQQYNRMFRLGLMDVHIQKLYVLALRIEFIRRFGKAPIVFEDNIILRLTEKIDINYIYNH
;
A
#
# COMPACT_ATOMS: atom_id res chain seq x y z
N MET A 1 11.10 -0.27 -12.62
CA MET A 1 10.60 -1.67 -12.70
C MET A 1 9.09 -1.62 -12.69
N ALA A 2 8.47 -2.18 -13.73
CA ALA A 2 7.03 -2.08 -13.97
C ALA A 2 6.27 -3.10 -13.11
N GLN A 3 5.29 -2.61 -12.37
CA GLN A 3 4.41 -3.35 -11.48
C GLN A 3 3.31 -4.02 -12.32
N ILE A 4 3.35 -5.34 -12.53
CA ILE A 4 2.35 -6.01 -13.38
C ILE A 4 1.21 -6.55 -12.53
N TYR A 5 0.33 -5.62 -12.21
CA TYR A 5 -1.04 -5.89 -11.84
C TYR A 5 -1.84 -6.31 -13.10
N GLU A 6 -2.58 -7.43 -13.08
CA GLU A 6 -3.57 -7.73 -14.13
C GLU A 6 -4.68 -6.69 -14.06
N ARG A 7 -4.52 -5.61 -14.83
CA ARG A 7 -5.49 -4.51 -14.91
C ARG A 7 -6.81 -5.03 -15.42
N GLN A 8 -7.83 -4.97 -14.57
CA GLN A 8 -9.21 -4.95 -14.97
C GLN A 8 -9.63 -3.53 -15.35
N LYS A 9 -10.73 -3.43 -16.10
CA LYS A 9 -11.31 -2.15 -16.50
C LYS A 9 -11.77 -1.37 -15.26
N GLY A 10 -11.36 -0.11 -15.14
CA GLY A 10 -11.73 0.78 -14.02
C GLY A 10 -10.70 0.83 -12.87
N ASP A 11 -9.71 -0.05 -12.87
CA ASP A 11 -8.77 -0.12 -11.75
C ASP A 11 -7.82 1.08 -11.69
N SER A 12 -7.43 1.59 -12.84
CA SER A 12 -6.55 2.76 -12.89
C SER A 12 -7.24 4.00 -12.30
N GLU A 13 -8.55 4.15 -12.52
CA GLU A 13 -9.37 5.19 -11.92
C GLU A 13 -9.48 4.97 -10.40
N LYS A 14 -9.77 3.73 -9.97
CA LYS A 14 -9.89 3.40 -8.54
C LYS A 14 -8.59 3.60 -7.76
N ILE A 15 -7.46 3.19 -8.32
CA ILE A 15 -6.13 3.45 -7.73
C ILE A 15 -5.88 4.95 -7.67
N THR A 16 -6.23 5.70 -8.72
CA THR A 16 -6.03 7.15 -8.76
C THR A 16 -6.87 7.86 -7.71
N GLU A 17 -8.15 7.50 -7.56
CA GLU A 17 -9.03 8.00 -6.50
C GLU A 17 -8.44 7.75 -5.10
N GLN A 18 -8.01 6.50 -4.85
CA GLN A 18 -7.39 6.13 -3.57
C GLN A 18 -6.07 6.88 -3.33
N LEU A 19 -5.26 7.09 -4.37
CA LEU A 19 -4.02 7.86 -4.26
C LEU A 19 -4.28 9.34 -3.96
N VAL A 20 -5.36 9.94 -4.48
CA VAL A 20 -5.75 11.31 -4.14
C VAL A 20 -6.05 11.39 -2.64
N GLU A 21 -6.83 10.45 -2.11
CA GLU A 21 -7.13 10.40 -0.67
C GLU A 21 -5.88 10.16 0.18
N ILE A 22 -5.08 9.16 -0.16
CA ILE A 22 -3.90 8.74 0.61
C ILE A 22 -2.82 9.84 0.62
N LYS A 23 -2.72 10.66 -0.43
CA LYS A 23 -1.77 11.79 -0.46
C LYS A 23 -2.04 12.82 0.62
N GLU A 24 -3.29 13.00 1.02
CA GLU A 24 -3.69 13.95 2.07
C GLU A 24 -3.41 13.40 3.48
N TYR A 25 -3.06 12.12 3.63
CA TYR A 25 -2.77 11.55 4.94
C TYR A 25 -1.47 12.11 5.52
N SER A 26 -1.47 12.39 6.82
CA SER A 26 -0.23 12.53 7.59
C SER A 26 0.52 11.19 7.66
N ASN A 27 1.79 11.24 8.03
CA ASN A 27 2.60 10.01 8.15
C ASN A 27 2.03 9.05 9.20
N GLU A 28 1.46 9.58 10.29
CA GLU A 28 0.82 8.82 11.35
C GLU A 28 -0.43 8.10 10.84
N ILE A 29 -1.27 8.81 10.08
CA ILE A 29 -2.48 8.24 9.48
C ILE A 29 -2.11 7.16 8.45
N LEU A 30 -1.08 7.40 7.64
CA LEU A 30 -0.59 6.44 6.66
C LEU A 30 -0.13 5.12 7.33
N VAL A 31 0.63 5.22 8.43
CA VAL A 31 1.05 4.05 9.23
C VAL A 31 -0.14 3.35 9.87
N GLN A 32 -1.12 4.10 10.40
CA GLN A 32 -2.32 3.53 10.99
C GLN A 32 -3.16 2.73 9.97
N GLN A 33 -3.35 3.26 8.75
CA GLN A 33 -4.09 2.54 7.71
C GLN A 33 -3.37 1.28 7.26
N TYR A 34 -2.05 1.33 7.08
CA TYR A 34 -1.25 0.13 6.80
C TYR A 34 -1.41 -0.92 7.92
N ASN A 35 -1.25 -0.52 9.19
CA ASN A 35 -1.37 -1.43 10.33
C ASN A 35 -2.77 -2.01 10.49
N ARG A 36 -3.80 -1.26 10.10
CA ARG A 36 -5.18 -1.74 10.06
C ARG A 36 -5.32 -2.88 9.03
N MET A 37 -4.74 -2.72 7.83
CA MET A 37 -4.72 -3.78 6.83
C MET A 37 -3.90 -4.99 7.29
N PHE A 38 -2.76 -4.77 7.96
CA PHE A 38 -1.95 -5.85 8.54
C PHE A 38 -2.75 -6.69 9.54
N ARG A 39 -3.53 -6.05 10.41
CA ARG A 39 -4.37 -6.73 11.41
C ARG A 39 -5.55 -7.48 10.79
N LEU A 40 -6.20 -6.90 9.79
CA LEU A 40 -7.40 -7.50 9.17
C LEU A 40 -7.05 -8.64 8.21
N GLY A 41 -5.79 -8.72 7.76
CA GLY A 41 -5.36 -9.64 6.72
C GLY A 41 -5.77 -9.14 5.33
N LEU A 42 -5.11 -9.68 4.31
CA LEU A 42 -5.47 -9.44 2.91
C LEU A 42 -6.66 -10.35 2.59
N MET A 43 -7.88 -9.83 2.61
CA MET A 43 -9.00 -10.57 2.03
C MET A 43 -8.84 -10.54 0.51
N ASP A 44 -9.19 -11.62 -0.20
CA ASP A 44 -9.04 -11.77 -1.65
C ASP A 44 -10.04 -10.91 -2.46
N VAL A 45 -10.33 -9.71 -1.95
CA VAL A 45 -11.20 -8.72 -2.55
C VAL A 45 -10.32 -7.77 -3.36
N HIS A 46 -10.56 -7.74 -4.68
CA HIS A 46 -9.88 -6.91 -5.67
C HIS A 46 -9.60 -5.46 -5.20
N ILE A 47 -10.59 -4.81 -4.58
CA ILE A 47 -10.48 -3.42 -4.10
C ILE A 47 -9.48 -3.23 -2.95
N GLN A 48 -9.27 -4.24 -2.10
CA GLN A 48 -8.29 -4.18 -1.02
C GLN A 48 -6.87 -4.32 -1.56
N LYS A 49 -6.70 -5.14 -2.60
CA LYS A 49 -5.40 -5.25 -3.30
C LYS A 49 -5.01 -3.90 -3.93
N LEU A 50 -5.97 -3.21 -4.54
CA LEU A 50 -5.74 -1.87 -5.08
C LEU A 50 -5.37 -0.84 -4.01
N TYR A 51 -6.03 -0.89 -2.86
CA TYR A 51 -5.72 0.00 -1.75
C TYR A 51 -4.31 -0.24 -1.17
N VAL A 52 -3.94 -1.50 -0.97
CA VAL A 52 -2.59 -1.88 -0.49
C VAL A 52 -1.52 -1.48 -1.49
N LEU A 53 -1.83 -1.56 -2.78
CA LEU A 53 -0.94 -1.09 -3.84
C LEU A 53 -0.75 0.43 -3.79
N ALA A 54 -1.83 1.20 -3.60
CA ALA A 54 -1.76 2.64 -3.43
C ALA A 54 -0.92 3.03 -2.19
N LEU A 55 -1.07 2.31 -1.07
CA LEU A 55 -0.22 2.49 0.11
C LEU A 55 1.26 2.26 -0.23
N ARG A 56 1.60 1.17 -0.91
CA ARG A 56 2.99 0.88 -1.30
C ARG A 56 3.60 2.01 -2.14
N ILE A 57 2.85 2.49 -3.13
CA ILE A 57 3.30 3.58 -4.00
C ILE A 57 3.61 4.82 -3.16
N GLU A 58 2.73 5.18 -2.23
CA GLU A 58 2.93 6.37 -1.39
C GLU A 58 4.08 6.19 -0.39
N PHE A 59 4.24 5.00 0.20
CA PHE A 59 5.39 4.68 1.06
C PHE A 59 6.72 4.85 0.31
N ILE A 60 6.83 4.32 -0.91
CA ILE A 60 8.03 4.49 -1.75
C ILE A 60 8.22 5.95 -2.13
N ARG A 61 7.15 6.67 -2.48
CA ARG A 61 7.23 8.10 -2.85
C ARG A 61 7.76 8.96 -1.71
N ARG A 62 7.28 8.73 -0.47
CA ARG A 62 7.65 9.54 0.69
C ARG A 62 8.97 9.11 1.33
N PHE A 63 9.27 7.82 1.32
CA PHE A 63 10.32 7.24 2.17
C PHE A 63 11.32 6.36 1.42
N GLY A 64 11.18 6.21 0.10
CA GLY A 64 12.08 5.39 -0.72
C GLY A 64 11.89 3.87 -0.57
N LYS A 65 11.09 3.42 0.40
CA LYS A 65 10.85 2.00 0.73
C LYS A 65 9.41 1.77 1.21
N ALA A 66 8.96 0.52 1.19
CA ALA A 66 7.65 0.13 1.72
C ALA A 66 7.70 -1.20 2.48
N PRO A 67 6.94 -1.34 3.60
CA PRO A 67 6.80 -2.60 4.35
C PRO A 67 5.79 -3.55 3.68
N ILE A 68 5.75 -3.57 2.35
CA ILE A 68 4.82 -4.36 1.55
C ILE A 68 5.65 -5.13 0.54
N VAL A 69 5.70 -6.45 0.69
CA VAL A 69 6.47 -7.34 -0.18
C VAL A 69 5.58 -7.89 -1.28
N PHE A 70 6.09 -7.80 -2.50
CA PHE A 70 5.52 -8.41 -3.71
C PHE A 70 6.56 -9.40 -4.26
N GLU A 71 6.17 -10.63 -4.53
CA GLU A 71 6.87 -11.54 -5.45
C GLU A 71 5.87 -11.94 -6.54
N ASP A 72 6.38 -12.17 -7.75
CA ASP A 72 5.59 -12.56 -8.92
C ASP A 72 4.35 -11.68 -9.16
N ASN A 73 4.44 -10.41 -8.74
CA ASN A 73 3.42 -9.38 -8.89
C ASN A 73 2.11 -9.60 -8.09
N ILE A 74 2.13 -10.49 -7.10
CA ILE A 74 1.05 -10.67 -6.12
C ILE A 74 1.48 -10.01 -4.80
N ILE A 75 0.55 -9.41 -4.06
CA ILE A 75 0.83 -9.00 -2.68
C ILE A 75 1.03 -10.30 -1.88
N LEU A 76 2.29 -10.63 -1.58
CA LEU A 76 2.59 -11.84 -0.82
C LEU A 76 2.22 -11.69 0.64
N ARG A 77 2.65 -10.58 1.24
CA ARG A 77 2.39 -10.28 2.65
C ARG A 77 2.62 -8.82 2.97
N LEU A 78 1.87 -8.37 3.96
CA LEU A 78 2.24 -7.23 4.79
C LEU A 78 3.28 -7.76 5.80
N THR A 79 4.45 -7.12 5.91
CA THR A 79 5.61 -7.77 6.53
C THR A 79 5.50 -7.90 8.02
N GLU A 80 5.06 -6.83 8.67
CA GLU A 80 4.90 -6.69 10.10
C GLU A 80 4.07 -5.44 10.40
N LYS A 81 3.61 -5.32 11.65
CA LYS A 81 3.12 -4.04 12.16
C LYS A 81 4.30 -3.09 12.29
N ILE A 82 4.17 -1.88 11.76
CA ILE A 82 5.21 -0.86 11.83
C ILE A 82 4.82 0.25 12.79
N ASP A 83 5.81 0.95 13.36
CA ASP A 83 5.59 2.21 14.06
C ASP A 83 5.99 3.39 13.16
N ILE A 84 5.85 4.63 13.67
CA ILE A 84 6.27 5.82 12.94
C ILE A 84 7.80 5.88 12.74
N ASN A 85 8.59 5.24 13.60
CA ASN A 85 10.06 5.25 13.52
C ASN A 85 10.58 4.38 12.37
N TYR A 86 9.78 3.43 11.89
CA TYR A 86 10.04 2.70 10.64
C TYR A 86 10.34 3.65 9.46
N ILE A 87 9.66 4.79 9.43
CA ILE A 87 9.84 5.82 8.41
C ILE A 87 11.24 6.45 8.50
N TYR A 88 11.70 6.74 9.71
CA TYR A 88 12.87 7.59 9.95
C TYR A 88 14.20 6.83 10.03
N ASN A 89 14.18 5.49 10.11
CA ASN A 89 15.39 4.73 10.42
C ASN A 89 16.28 4.32 9.24
N HIS A 90 15.89 4.52 7.98
CA HIS A 90 16.79 4.43 6.80
C HIS A 90 16.25 5.29 5.67
#